data_AF-A0A6A6RL76-F1
#
_entry.id   AF-A0A6A6RL76-F1
#
_cell.length_a   1.000
_cell.length_b   1.000
_cell.length_c   1.000
_cell.angle_alpha   90.00
_cell.angle_beta   90.00
_cell.angle_gamma   90.00
#
_symmetry.space_group_name_H-M   'P 1'
#
loop_
_entity.id
_entity.type
_entity.pdbx_description
1 polymer ?
#
loop_
_entity_poly.entity_id
_entity_poly.type
_entity_poly.pdbx_seq_one_letter_code
_entity_poly.pdbx_strand_id
1 'polypeptide(L)'
;MTDPEVPAPAPALADKLSAAPRKKPKRKSRAVTRRKGLKIGDFRRVFSAWDFQKDDDEQATSTIDLGEQVLLSRKEGHKWSFEAERARFVYIALQHCLHKILTRCGYRRFEYGFQEGIGRYLKAFGDKNGAPKSKIPDWLNIPYIIVKEGEDPMDRLLSGIKAERDEWRNRQVRIDSLQPDSPEHSHD
;
A
#
# COMPACT_ATOMS: atom_id res chain seq x y z
N MET A 1 40.95 60.15 73.78
CA MET A 1 39.52 60.56 73.82
C MET A 1 39.25 61.31 72.54
N THR A 2 38.09 61.07 71.93
CA THR A 2 37.63 61.50 70.59
C THR A 2 38.40 60.95 69.37
N ASP A 3 37.79 59.93 68.76
CA ASP A 3 37.35 59.84 67.36
C ASP A 3 38.34 59.72 66.18
N PRO A 4 37.90 59.11 65.06
CA PRO A 4 38.63 58.04 64.38
C PRO A 4 38.95 58.31 62.90
N GLU A 5 39.81 57.43 62.39
CA GLU A 5 39.86 56.81 61.06
C GLU A 5 39.31 57.56 59.83
N VAL A 6 40.23 57.86 58.90
CA VAL A 6 39.99 58.21 57.49
C VAL A 6 40.46 57.01 56.65
N PRO A 7 39.68 56.53 55.67
CA PRO A 7 40.05 56.83 54.27
C PRO A 7 38.88 57.01 53.27
N ALA A 8 39.21 57.71 52.18
CA ALA A 8 38.44 57.94 50.94
C ALA A 8 38.32 56.66 50.06
N PRO A 9 37.91 56.70 48.76
CA PRO A 9 37.06 57.61 47.97
C PRO A 9 35.91 56.88 47.20
N ALA A 10 35.04 57.64 46.51
CA ALA A 10 33.96 57.18 45.61
C ALA A 10 34.46 56.43 44.35
N PRO A 11 33.63 55.63 43.63
CA PRO A 11 32.77 56.21 42.58
C PRO A 11 31.45 55.47 42.20
N ALA A 12 30.64 56.20 41.43
CA ALA A 12 29.82 55.78 40.27
C ALA A 12 28.43 55.11 40.43
N LEU A 13 27.40 55.97 40.28
CA LEU A 13 26.39 55.94 39.19
C LEU A 13 26.06 54.58 38.53
N ALA A 14 24.80 54.15 38.68
CA ALA A 14 23.87 53.73 37.61
C ALA A 14 22.77 52.85 38.22
N ASP A 15 21.54 52.75 37.75
CA ASP A 15 20.66 53.56 36.94
C ASP A 15 19.29 52.86 37.07
N LYS A 16 18.19 53.61 37.06
CA LYS A 16 16.85 53.06 37.31
C LYS A 16 16.39 52.26 36.09
N LEU A 17 16.20 50.95 36.22
CA LEU A 17 15.41 50.17 35.25
C LEU A 17 14.32 49.36 35.95
N SER A 18 13.17 50.01 36.07
CA SER A 18 11.89 49.39 36.39
C SER A 18 11.48 48.48 35.22
N ALA A 19 11.65 47.16 35.39
CA ALA A 19 11.27 46.18 34.40
C ALA A 19 9.75 45.96 34.43
N ALA A 20 9.04 46.54 33.46
CA ALA A 20 7.63 46.26 33.21
C ALA A 20 7.42 44.75 32.92
N PRO A 21 6.31 44.14 33.39
CA PRO A 21 6.04 42.72 33.15
C PRO A 21 5.80 42.46 31.66
N ARG A 22 6.73 41.72 31.04
CA ARG A 22 6.63 41.24 29.65
C ARG A 22 5.38 40.39 29.48
N LYS A 23 4.35 40.94 28.83
CA LYS A 23 3.21 40.16 28.32
C LYS A 23 3.74 39.14 27.31
N LYS A 24 3.71 37.86 27.69
CA LYS A 24 4.04 36.75 26.78
C LYS A 24 3.12 36.82 25.56
N PRO A 25 3.65 36.86 24.32
CA PRO A 25 2.81 36.87 23.14
C PRO A 25 1.98 35.58 23.11
N LYS A 26 0.66 35.72 22.99
CA LYS A 26 -0.26 34.59 22.80
C LYS A 26 0.22 33.82 21.56
N ARG A 27 0.82 32.64 21.78
CA ARG A 27 1.08 31.65 20.73
C ARG A 27 -0.25 31.42 20.02
N LYS A 28 -0.40 31.96 18.81
CA LYS A 28 -1.46 31.55 17.88
C LYS A 28 -1.26 30.05 17.69
N SER A 29 -2.10 29.24 18.31
CA SER A 29 -2.21 27.83 17.99
C SER A 29 -2.54 27.76 16.50
N ARG A 30 -1.53 27.43 15.68
CA ARG A 30 -1.79 26.92 14.34
C ARG A 30 -2.65 25.68 14.56
N ALA A 31 -3.95 25.82 14.35
CA ALA A 31 -4.83 24.69 14.25
C ALA A 31 -4.27 23.85 13.09
N VAL A 32 -3.56 22.79 13.43
CA VAL A 32 -3.21 21.73 12.49
C VAL A 32 -4.55 21.17 12.06
N THR A 33 -5.04 21.59 10.90
CA THR A 33 -6.21 21.01 10.25
C THR A 33 -5.93 19.53 10.09
N ARG A 34 -6.45 18.72 11.01
CA ARG A 34 -6.42 17.26 10.91
C ARG A 34 -7.10 16.92 9.58
N ARG A 35 -6.29 16.58 8.58
CA ARG A 35 -6.78 16.16 7.26
C ARG A 35 -7.70 14.97 7.51
N LYS A 36 -9.00 15.13 7.19
CA LYS A 36 -9.98 14.04 7.31
C LYS A 36 -9.48 12.89 6.45
N GLY A 37 -9.25 11.73 7.06
CA GLY A 37 -8.92 10.51 6.31
C GLY A 37 -10.04 10.17 5.32
N LEU A 38 -9.68 9.48 4.24
CA LEU A 38 -10.63 8.98 3.26
C LEU A 38 -11.72 8.15 3.97
N LYS A 39 -12.99 8.55 3.81
CA LYS A 39 -14.11 7.79 4.38
C LYS A 39 -14.47 6.63 3.45
N ILE A 40 -14.84 5.50 4.05
CA ILE A 40 -15.26 4.31 3.28
C ILE A 40 -16.47 4.59 2.38
N GLY A 41 -17.38 5.47 2.81
CA GLY A 41 -18.55 5.87 2.01
C GLY A 41 -18.16 6.62 0.74
N ASP A 42 -17.16 7.50 0.80
CA ASP A 42 -16.69 8.24 -0.37
C ASP A 42 -15.98 7.30 -1.35
N PHE A 43 -15.15 6.37 -0.84
CA PHE A 43 -14.56 5.30 -1.66
C PHE A 43 -15.63 4.45 -2.35
N ARG A 44 -16.66 4.00 -1.61
CA ARG A 44 -17.74 3.19 -2.17
C ARG A 44 -18.47 3.91 -3.29
N ARG A 45 -18.69 5.23 -3.17
CA ARG A 45 -19.31 6.05 -4.22
C ARG A 45 -18.48 6.06 -5.50
N VAL A 46 -17.18 6.36 -5.39
CA VAL A 46 -16.28 6.36 -6.56
C VAL A 46 -16.22 4.96 -7.18
N PHE A 47 -16.04 3.93 -6.34
CA PHE A 47 -15.95 2.54 -6.78
C PHE A 47 -17.19 2.08 -7.53
N SER A 48 -18.39 2.49 -7.09
CA SER A 48 -19.64 2.12 -7.75
C SER A 48 -19.90 2.88 -9.05
N ALA A 49 -19.30 4.07 -9.19
CA ALA A 49 -19.40 4.89 -10.40
C ALA A 49 -18.33 4.55 -11.44
N TRP A 50 -17.27 3.82 -11.03
CA TRP A 50 -16.17 3.41 -11.89
C TRP A 50 -16.57 2.21 -12.75
N ASP A 51 -16.41 2.32 -14.05
CA ASP A 51 -16.69 1.22 -14.98
C ASP A 51 -15.40 0.44 -15.24
N PHE A 52 -15.27 -0.74 -14.63
CA PHE A 52 -14.06 -1.56 -14.75
C PHE A 52 -13.90 -2.26 -16.11
N GLN A 53 -14.91 -2.21 -16.98
CA GLN A 53 -14.83 -2.79 -18.33
C GLN A 53 -14.26 -1.82 -19.35
N LYS A 54 -14.35 -0.52 -19.09
CA LYS A 54 -13.86 0.55 -19.96
C LYS A 54 -12.39 0.85 -19.71
N ASP A 55 -11.71 1.28 -20.77
CA ASP A 55 -10.36 1.81 -20.67
C ASP A 55 -10.36 3.20 -20.02
N ASP A 56 -9.16 3.71 -19.68
CA ASP A 56 -9.00 4.91 -18.86
C ASP A 56 -9.49 6.19 -19.59
N ASP A 57 -9.40 6.20 -20.92
CA ASP A 57 -9.86 7.28 -21.82
C ASP A 57 -11.36 7.24 -22.14
N GLU A 58 -12.02 6.12 -21.88
CA GLU A 58 -13.46 5.94 -22.09
C GLU A 58 -14.29 6.20 -20.81
N GLN A 59 -13.62 6.46 -19.68
CA GLN A 59 -14.28 6.77 -18.43
C GLN A 59 -15.04 8.09 -18.51
N ALA A 60 -16.21 8.14 -17.88
CA ALA A 60 -16.97 9.38 -17.79
C ALA A 60 -16.18 10.43 -16.97
N THR A 61 -16.02 11.64 -17.53
CA THR A 61 -15.36 12.78 -16.88
C THR A 61 -15.90 13.03 -15.47
N SER A 62 -17.21 12.91 -15.26
CA SER A 62 -17.84 13.09 -13.95
C SER A 62 -17.40 12.05 -12.91
N THR A 63 -17.15 10.81 -13.32
CA THR A 63 -16.59 9.75 -12.46
C THR A 63 -15.14 10.06 -12.13
N ILE A 64 -14.36 10.53 -13.11
CA ILE A 64 -12.95 10.91 -12.91
C ILE A 64 -12.86 12.08 -11.93
N ASP A 65 -13.67 13.13 -12.10
CA ASP A 65 -13.73 14.30 -11.22
C ASP A 65 -14.06 13.90 -9.78
N LEU A 66 -15.06 13.03 -9.60
CA LEU A 66 -15.44 12.49 -8.30
C LEU A 66 -14.27 11.72 -7.65
N GLY A 67 -13.59 10.87 -8.44
CA GLY A 67 -12.45 10.11 -7.98
C GLY A 67 -11.25 10.98 -7.62
N GLU A 68 -10.96 12.01 -8.40
CA GLU A 68 -9.90 12.98 -8.11
C GLU A 68 -10.17 13.71 -6.78
N GLN A 69 -11.37 14.26 -6.62
CA GLN A 69 -11.76 15.01 -5.42
C GLN A 69 -11.63 14.14 -4.16
N VAL A 70 -12.06 12.88 -4.25
CA VAL A 70 -12.14 11.97 -3.09
C VAL A 70 -10.81 11.27 -2.82
N LEU A 71 -10.24 10.63 -3.83
CA LEU A 71 -9.10 9.72 -3.68
C LEU A 71 -7.76 10.43 -3.86
N LEU A 72 -7.73 11.50 -4.65
CA LEU A 72 -6.52 12.27 -4.96
C LEU A 72 -6.48 13.62 -4.25
N SER A 73 -7.17 13.79 -3.12
CA SER A 73 -7.20 15.03 -2.32
C SER A 73 -5.82 15.63 -1.97
N ARG A 74 -4.72 14.85 -2.03
CA ARG A 74 -3.35 15.37 -1.85
C ARG A 74 -2.77 16.04 -3.09
N LYS A 75 -3.38 15.83 -4.25
CA LYS A 75 -3.04 16.40 -5.56
C LYS A 75 -4.05 17.47 -5.98
N GLU A 76 -4.81 18.02 -5.04
CA GLU A 76 -5.75 19.12 -5.33
C GLU A 76 -5.01 20.28 -6.01
N GLY A 77 -5.49 20.69 -7.20
CA GLY A 77 -4.85 21.72 -8.03
C GLY A 77 -3.70 21.24 -8.92
N HIS A 78 -3.41 19.93 -8.97
CA HIS A 78 -2.47 19.37 -9.93
C HIS A 78 -3.02 19.51 -11.36
N LYS A 79 -2.18 19.98 -12.28
CA LYS A 79 -2.53 20.05 -13.70
C LYS A 79 -2.11 18.76 -14.37
N TRP A 80 -3.11 18.00 -14.83
CA TRP A 80 -2.90 16.78 -15.62
C TRP A 80 -2.57 17.14 -17.07
N SER A 81 -1.73 16.35 -17.71
CA SER A 81 -1.33 16.61 -19.09
C SER A 81 -2.45 16.26 -20.08
N PHE A 82 -3.24 15.23 -19.76
CA PHE A 82 -4.42 14.79 -20.49
C PHE A 82 -5.35 13.97 -19.59
N GLU A 83 -6.59 13.76 -20.03
CA GLU A 83 -7.64 13.15 -19.19
C GLU A 83 -7.38 11.67 -18.87
N ALA A 84 -6.82 10.90 -19.81
CA ALA A 84 -6.49 9.49 -19.56
C ALA A 84 -5.41 9.33 -18.47
N GLU A 85 -4.45 10.26 -18.36
CA GLU A 85 -3.48 10.26 -17.26
C GLU A 85 -4.19 10.44 -15.91
N ARG A 86 -5.10 11.41 -15.85
CA ARG A 86 -5.91 11.69 -14.66
C ARG A 86 -6.73 10.46 -14.25
N ALA A 87 -7.43 9.85 -15.21
CA ALA A 87 -8.19 8.62 -15.00
C ALA A 87 -7.31 7.48 -14.46
N ARG A 88 -6.13 7.27 -15.05
CA ARG A 88 -5.16 6.26 -14.59
C ARG A 88 -4.76 6.47 -13.13
N PHE A 89 -4.52 7.70 -12.69
CA PHE A 89 -4.18 7.99 -11.30
C PHE A 89 -5.35 7.74 -10.34
N VAL A 90 -6.59 8.04 -10.76
CA VAL A 90 -7.79 7.68 -10.00
C VAL A 90 -7.90 6.16 -9.87
N TYR A 91 -7.71 5.43 -10.96
CA TYR A 91 -7.72 3.96 -10.98
C TYR A 91 -6.66 3.36 -10.04
N ILE A 92 -5.42 3.85 -10.07
CA ILE A 92 -4.36 3.40 -9.15
C ILE A 92 -4.77 3.64 -7.68
N ALA A 93 -5.36 4.80 -7.39
CA ALA A 93 -5.82 5.12 -6.04
C ALA A 93 -6.99 4.21 -5.60
N LEU A 94 -7.91 3.89 -6.52
CA LEU A 94 -8.98 2.91 -6.31
C LEU A 94 -8.41 1.53 -5.97
N GLN A 95 -7.49 1.02 -6.78
CA GLN A 95 -6.84 -0.28 -6.57
C GLN A 95 -6.16 -0.35 -5.21
N HIS A 96 -5.43 0.70 -4.82
CA HIS A 96 -4.75 0.72 -3.53
C HIS A 96 -5.74 0.73 -2.35
N CYS A 97 -6.86 1.46 -2.46
CA CYS A 97 -7.91 1.43 -1.45
C CYS A 97 -8.58 0.05 -1.38
N LEU A 98 -8.84 -0.56 -2.53
CA LEU A 98 -9.41 -1.88 -2.65
C LEU A 98 -8.52 -2.94 -2.00
N HIS A 99 -7.21 -2.91 -2.27
CA HIS A 99 -6.23 -3.78 -1.64
C HIS A 99 -6.26 -3.67 -0.13
N LYS A 100 -6.31 -2.46 0.42
CA LYS A 100 -6.39 -2.25 1.87
C LYS A 100 -7.65 -2.88 2.47
N ILE A 101 -8.78 -2.79 1.79
CA ILE A 101 -10.04 -3.36 2.26
C ILE A 101 -10.00 -4.89 2.18
N LEU A 102 -9.60 -5.44 1.03
CA LEU A 102 -9.48 -6.89 0.85
C LEU A 102 -8.44 -7.51 1.79
N THR A 103 -7.36 -6.79 2.07
CA THR A 103 -6.37 -7.20 3.09
C THR A 103 -6.96 -7.28 4.48
N ARG A 104 -7.85 -6.37 4.85
CA ARG A 104 -8.59 -6.45 6.12
C ARG A 104 -9.60 -7.58 6.13
N CYS A 105 -10.09 -7.97 4.96
CA CYS A 105 -10.88 -9.18 4.77
C CYS A 105 -10.00 -10.45 4.69
N GLY A 106 -8.69 -10.41 4.93
CA GLY A 106 -7.85 -11.63 4.95
C GLY A 106 -7.40 -12.14 3.58
N TYR A 107 -7.48 -11.31 2.53
CA TYR A 107 -6.87 -11.58 1.23
C TYR A 107 -5.50 -10.91 1.14
N ARG A 108 -4.43 -11.66 0.91
CA ARG A 108 -3.05 -11.10 0.92
C ARG A 108 -2.40 -11.02 -0.44
N ARG A 109 -2.77 -11.92 -1.35
CA ARG A 109 -2.21 -11.98 -2.69
C ARG A 109 -3.25 -11.50 -3.69
N PHE A 110 -2.77 -10.71 -4.64
CA PHE A 110 -3.56 -10.05 -5.65
C PHE A 110 -2.93 -10.29 -7.01
N GLU A 111 -3.73 -10.70 -8.00
CA GLU A 111 -3.31 -10.83 -9.38
C GLU A 111 -4.25 -10.04 -10.28
N TYR A 112 -3.67 -9.28 -11.20
CA TYR A 112 -4.41 -8.53 -12.19
C TYR A 112 -4.33 -9.23 -13.53
N GLY A 113 -5.41 -9.19 -14.29
CA GLY A 113 -5.42 -9.72 -15.64
C GLY A 113 -6.56 -9.17 -16.46
N PHE A 114 -6.66 -9.71 -17.67
CA PHE A 114 -7.74 -9.45 -18.61
C PHE A 114 -8.36 -10.79 -19.01
N GLN A 115 -9.68 -10.84 -19.09
CA GLN A 115 -10.41 -12.02 -19.54
C GLN A 115 -11.46 -11.58 -20.57
N GLU A 116 -11.47 -12.25 -21.71
CA GLU A 116 -12.45 -12.00 -22.77
C GLU A 116 -13.89 -12.14 -22.24
N GLY A 117 -14.75 -11.18 -22.57
CA GLY A 117 -16.14 -11.09 -22.10
C GLY A 117 -16.35 -10.52 -20.69
N ILE A 118 -15.31 -10.46 -19.85
CA ILE A 118 -15.39 -9.89 -18.49
C ILE A 118 -14.65 -8.54 -18.42
N GLY A 119 -13.56 -8.39 -19.17
CA GLY A 119 -12.68 -7.24 -19.15
C GLY A 119 -11.51 -7.40 -18.17
N ARG A 120 -11.05 -6.28 -17.60
CA ARG A 120 -10.03 -6.28 -16.55
C ARG A 120 -10.58 -6.98 -15.30
N TYR A 121 -9.73 -7.69 -14.56
CA TYR A 121 -10.12 -8.31 -13.29
C TYR A 121 -9.00 -8.22 -12.24
N LEU A 122 -9.41 -8.36 -10.98
CA LEU A 122 -8.58 -8.54 -9.80
C LEU A 122 -8.91 -9.89 -9.15
N LYS A 123 -7.96 -10.83 -9.17
CA LYS A 123 -8.03 -12.05 -8.37
C LYS A 123 -7.47 -11.78 -6.98
N ALA A 124 -8.27 -12.03 -5.95
CA ALA A 124 -7.87 -11.91 -4.55
C ALA A 124 -7.81 -13.31 -3.91
N PHE A 125 -6.64 -13.67 -3.38
CA PHE A 125 -6.37 -14.97 -2.79
C PHE A 125 -6.30 -14.84 -1.26
N GLY A 126 -6.99 -15.75 -0.57
CA GLY A 126 -6.97 -15.84 0.90
C GLY A 126 -5.59 -16.21 1.45
N ASP A 127 -5.46 -16.18 2.78
CA ASP A 127 -4.21 -16.51 3.47
C ASP A 127 -3.88 -18.02 3.48
N LYS A 128 -4.89 -18.89 3.62
CA LYS A 128 -4.69 -20.34 3.79
C LYS A 128 -5.78 -21.16 3.10
N ASN A 129 -5.40 -22.35 2.64
CA ASN A 129 -6.34 -23.38 2.20
C ASN A 129 -7.23 -23.78 3.39
N GLY A 130 -8.55 -23.86 3.17
CA GLY A 130 -9.51 -24.28 4.21
C GLY A 130 -9.83 -23.24 5.29
N ALA A 131 -9.24 -22.04 5.26
CA ALA A 131 -9.68 -20.95 6.12
C ALA A 131 -11.14 -20.55 5.77
N PRO A 132 -11.98 -20.21 6.76
CA PRO A 132 -13.34 -19.76 6.47
C PRO A 132 -13.29 -18.56 5.53
N LYS A 133 -14.07 -18.64 4.43
CA LYS A 133 -14.16 -17.57 3.43
C LYS A 133 -14.57 -16.29 4.15
N SER A 134 -13.64 -15.36 4.22
CA SER A 134 -13.89 -14.09 4.89
C SER A 134 -14.99 -13.36 4.14
N LYS A 135 -15.94 -12.79 4.89
CA LYS A 135 -17.11 -12.16 4.29
C LYS A 135 -16.70 -10.85 3.64
N ILE A 136 -16.58 -10.87 2.32
CA ILE A 136 -16.41 -9.65 1.53
C ILE A 136 -17.73 -8.85 1.60
N PRO A 137 -17.67 -7.53 1.81
CA PRO A 137 -18.87 -6.70 1.76
C PRO A 137 -19.59 -6.83 0.42
N ASP A 138 -20.92 -6.91 0.44
CA ASP A 138 -21.73 -7.17 -0.77
C ASP A 138 -21.48 -6.17 -1.91
N TRP A 139 -21.16 -4.92 -1.56
CA TRP A 139 -20.85 -3.88 -2.56
C TRP A 139 -19.50 -4.05 -3.27
N LEU A 140 -18.66 -4.97 -2.81
CA LEU A 140 -17.44 -5.43 -3.49
C LEU A 140 -17.66 -6.74 -4.27
N ASN A 141 -18.86 -7.32 -4.21
CA ASN A 141 -19.18 -8.53 -4.96
C ASN A 141 -19.57 -8.17 -6.41
N ILE A 142 -18.58 -7.74 -7.20
CA ILE A 142 -18.74 -7.35 -8.60
C ILE A 142 -17.87 -8.24 -9.51
N PRO A 143 -18.18 -8.39 -10.81
CA PRO A 143 -17.44 -9.27 -11.73
C PRO A 143 -15.94 -8.97 -11.83
N TYR A 144 -15.54 -7.72 -11.57
CA TYR A 144 -14.14 -7.33 -11.51
C TYR A 144 -13.34 -8.06 -10.42
N ILE A 145 -13.95 -8.43 -9.29
CA ILE A 145 -13.25 -9.04 -8.15
C ILE A 145 -13.54 -10.54 -8.10
N ILE A 146 -12.52 -11.33 -8.38
CA ILE A 146 -12.60 -12.79 -8.35
C ILE A 146 -11.92 -13.30 -7.08
N VAL A 147 -12.69 -13.97 -6.24
CA VAL A 147 -12.21 -14.48 -4.96
C VAL A 147 -11.75 -15.92 -5.13
N LYS A 148 -10.51 -16.19 -4.74
CA LYS A 148 -9.92 -17.53 -4.78
C LYS A 148 -9.49 -17.95 -3.39
N GLU A 149 -9.53 -19.26 -3.15
CA GLU A 149 -8.99 -19.84 -1.92
C GLU A 149 -7.48 -19.59 -1.87
N GLY A 150 -6.96 -19.42 -0.66
CA GLY A 150 -5.56 -19.12 -0.45
C GLY A 150 -4.71 -20.34 -0.74
N GLU A 151 -3.71 -20.20 -1.61
CA GLU A 151 -2.69 -21.21 -1.80
C GLU A 151 -1.59 -20.96 -0.74
N ASP A 152 -1.33 -21.93 0.14
CA ASP A 152 -0.26 -21.78 1.13
C ASP A 152 1.08 -21.65 0.37
N PRO A 153 1.80 -20.52 0.49
CA PRO A 153 3.07 -20.32 -0.21
C PRO A 153 4.09 -21.40 0.13
N MET A 154 4.04 -21.92 1.36
CA MET A 154 4.88 -23.04 1.78
C MET A 154 4.47 -24.32 1.09
N ASP A 155 3.18 -24.63 0.97
CA ASP A 155 2.73 -25.81 0.21
C ASP A 155 3.14 -25.71 -1.26
N ARG A 156 3.04 -24.53 -1.87
CA ARG A 156 3.47 -24.31 -3.26
C ARG A 156 4.98 -24.50 -3.42
N LEU A 157 5.78 -23.94 -2.51
CA LEU A 157 7.23 -24.10 -2.51
C LEU A 157 7.64 -25.57 -2.29
N LEU A 158 7.07 -26.22 -1.28
CA LEU A 158 7.33 -27.63 -0.96
C LEU A 158 6.91 -28.55 -2.11
N SER A 159 5.78 -28.27 -2.75
CA SER A 159 5.32 -28.99 -3.94
C SER A 159 6.26 -28.81 -5.12
N GLY A 160 6.78 -27.59 -5.33
CA GLY A 160 7.79 -27.31 -6.35
C GLY A 160 9.10 -28.07 -6.11
N ILE A 161 9.63 -28.01 -4.89
CA ILE A 161 10.85 -28.75 -4.50
C ILE A 161 10.64 -30.26 -4.68
N LYS A 162 9.47 -30.78 -4.28
CA LYS A 162 9.15 -32.19 -4.46
C LYS A 162 9.11 -32.58 -5.94
N ALA A 163 8.44 -31.80 -6.77
CA ALA A 163 8.33 -32.05 -8.21
C ALA A 163 9.70 -32.01 -8.88
N GLU A 164 10.54 -31.02 -8.54
CA GLU A 164 11.91 -30.92 -9.05
C GLU A 164 12.75 -32.15 -8.63
N ARG A 165 12.67 -32.55 -7.36
CA ARG A 165 13.37 -33.75 -6.86
C ARG A 165 12.94 -35.03 -7.57
N ASP A 166 11.63 -35.18 -7.79
CA ASP A 166 11.08 -36.36 -8.47
C ASP A 166 11.49 -36.35 -9.96
N GLU A 167 11.59 -35.19 -10.59
CA GLU A 167 12.14 -35.04 -11.94
C GLU A 167 13.61 -35.44 -12.02
N TRP A 168 14.45 -34.99 -11.08
CA TRP A 168 15.85 -35.40 -11.00
C TRP A 168 16.02 -36.91 -10.81
N ARG A 169 15.22 -37.52 -9.92
CA ARG A 169 15.25 -38.97 -9.70
C ARG A 169 14.87 -39.73 -10.98
N ASN A 170 13.83 -39.27 -11.68
CA ASN A 170 13.40 -39.88 -12.93
C ASN A 170 14.45 -39.72 -14.05
N ARG A 171 15.17 -38.59 -14.10
CA ARG A 171 16.29 -38.40 -15.03
C ARG A 171 17.45 -39.34 -14.71
N GLN A 172 17.81 -39.50 -13.43
CA GLN A 172 18.89 -40.40 -13.02
C GLN A 172 18.56 -41.86 -13.39
N VAL A 173 17.35 -42.32 -13.09
CA VAL A 173 16.90 -43.67 -13.47
C VAL A 173 16.98 -43.89 -14.98
N ARG A 174 16.62 -42.88 -15.80
CA ARG A 174 16.76 -42.96 -17.26
C ARG A 174 18.22 -43.08 -17.70
N ILE A 175 19.12 -42.30 -17.09
CA ILE A 175 20.55 -42.34 -17.39
C ILE A 175 21.14 -43.70 -17.03
N ASP A 176 20.83 -44.21 -15.83
CA ASP A 176 21.33 -45.50 -15.36
C ASP A 176 20.79 -46.65 -16.22
N SER A 177 19.53 -46.57 -16.70
CA SER A 177 18.96 -47.56 -17.63
C SER A 177 19.52 -47.51 -19.06
N LEU A 178 20.32 -46.49 -19.39
CA LEU A 178 20.96 -46.32 -20.70
C LEU A 178 22.45 -46.69 -20.67
N GLN A 179 23.04 -47.04 -19.52
CA GLN A 179 24.38 -47.61 -19.48
C GLN A 179 24.31 -49.08 -19.94
N PRO A 180 24.91 -49.45 -21.08
CA PRO A 180 25.03 -50.85 -21.45
C PRO A 180 25.95 -51.54 -20.47
N ASP A 181 25.58 -52.76 -20.06
CA ASP A 181 26.45 -53.66 -19.30
C ASP A 181 27.80 -53.73 -20.02
N SER A 182 28.84 -53.24 -19.35
CA SER A 182 30.19 -53.27 -19.91
C SER A 182 30.57 -54.74 -20.13
N PRO A 183 30.92 -55.16 -21.36
CA PRO A 183 31.24 -56.55 -21.62
C PRO A 183 32.49 -56.91 -20.82
N GLU A 184 32.36 -57.92 -19.96
CA GLU A 184 33.44 -58.47 -19.16
C GLU A 184 34.65 -58.76 -20.05
N HIS A 185 35.77 -58.11 -19.77
CA HIS A 185 37.06 -58.42 -20.38
C HIS A 185 37.43 -59.86 -20.04
N SER A 186 37.14 -60.75 -20.99
CA SER A 186 37.72 -62.09 -21.06
C SER A 186 39.20 -61.90 -21.37
N HIS A 187 40.04 -62.00 -20.34
CA HIS A 187 41.48 -62.13 -20.48
C HIS A 187 41.79 -63.59 -20.85
N ASP A 188 42.19 -63.80 -22.10
CA ASP A 188 43.02 -64.94 -22.52
C ASP A 188 44.51 -64.59 -22.34
#